data_AF-A0A937ASX6-F1
#
_entry.id   AF-A0A937ASX6-F1
#
_cell.length_a   1.000
_cell.length_b   1.000
_cell.length_c   1.000
_cell.angle_alpha   90.00
_cell.angle_beta   90.00
_cell.angle_gamma   90.00
#
_symmetry.space_group_name_H-M   'P 1'
#
loop_
_entity.id
_entity.type
_entity.pdbx_description
1 polymer ?
#
loop_
_entity_poly.entity_id
_entity_poly.type
_entity_poly.pdbx_seq_one_letter_code
_entity_poly.pdbx_strand_id
1 'polypeptide(L)'
;MFNKVVNRRNAEAVMGLGEHLDELRKRVMLAVVGLLPIFIVAVVYGQTLLTFILRPAVSALREAGLPPDMQITGFMEGFSAYFYIAFVVTVAIGAPWVLYQLWKFIAPGLYASERKFVHILAPLSSVLAISGMALMYYVMLPIALGFLTGFALDLGKEDIRTVKVPAGTVFPTIPIFAGDPESAPPGAMWINTEIKELRFAISTGAPSLPASTPAPTPANTESTKADASTPATTTATTTEPAAPSTSVIYRGVPLRSHSLVTVAPKIDQYLSLFINLALLFAICFQLPAVILLLGWLGLVTTTFLGKYRKFAFAGAVIVAAVASPTGDPLSLAILQIPLYLLYELGILLLWLLPASRINADRQRELDRKEAERREKDELDSLGGDDNPNPPDATGP
;
A
#
# COMPACT_ATOMS: atom_id res chain seq x y z
N MET A 1 -48.20 31.82 -18.59
CA MET A 1 -47.71 30.66 -17.80
C MET A 1 -46.51 29.95 -18.46
N PHE A 2 -46.48 29.83 -19.79
CA PHE A 2 -45.39 29.21 -20.55
C PHE A 2 -44.01 29.88 -20.35
N ASN A 3 -43.98 31.22 -20.26
CA ASN A 3 -42.74 31.99 -20.10
C ASN A 3 -42.01 31.73 -18.76
N LYS A 4 -42.74 31.31 -17.71
CA LYS A 4 -42.14 30.91 -16.41
C LYS A 4 -41.53 29.50 -16.41
N VAL A 5 -42.01 28.62 -17.29
CA VAL A 5 -41.51 27.24 -17.41
C VAL A 5 -40.25 27.21 -18.29
N VAL A 6 -40.20 28.06 -19.33
CA VAL A 6 -39.01 28.21 -20.19
C VAL A 6 -37.87 28.89 -19.43
N ASN A 7 -38.16 29.90 -18.59
CA ASN A 7 -37.13 30.59 -17.82
C ASN A 7 -36.52 29.72 -16.68
N ARG A 8 -37.22 28.66 -16.25
CA ARG A 8 -36.65 27.66 -15.32
C ARG A 8 -35.71 26.67 -15.99
N ARG A 9 -35.84 26.43 -17.30
CA ARG A 9 -34.94 25.53 -18.06
C ARG A 9 -33.66 26.23 -18.53
N ASN A 10 -33.72 27.54 -18.81
CA ASN A 10 -32.55 28.30 -19.26
C ASN A 10 -31.56 28.67 -18.14
N ALA A 11 -31.97 28.57 -16.87
CA ALA A 11 -31.08 28.70 -15.72
C ALA A 11 -30.26 27.42 -15.42
N GLU A 12 -30.53 26.31 -16.11
CA GLU A 12 -29.87 25.01 -15.86
C GLU A 12 -28.52 24.82 -16.57
N ALA A 13 -28.10 25.78 -17.40
CA ALA A 13 -26.94 25.60 -18.29
C ALA A 13 -25.59 26.11 -17.75
N VAL A 14 -25.58 27.06 -16.81
CA VAL A 14 -24.35 27.51 -16.13
C VAL A 14 -24.74 27.93 -14.72
N MET A 15 -24.48 27.07 -13.74
CA MET A 15 -24.61 27.45 -12.33
C MET A 15 -23.70 28.65 -12.06
N GLY A 16 -24.17 29.63 -11.29
CA GLY A 16 -23.33 30.76 -10.88
C GLY A 16 -22.10 30.26 -10.11
N LEU A 17 -20.97 31.00 -10.13
CA LEU A 17 -19.75 30.59 -9.42
C LEU A 17 -20.00 30.31 -7.92
N GLY A 18 -20.93 31.05 -7.30
CA GLY A 18 -21.39 30.77 -5.93
C GLY A 18 -22.11 29.42 -5.80
N GLU A 19 -23.00 29.07 -6.73
CA GLU A 19 -23.71 27.78 -6.73
C GLU A 19 -22.74 26.62 -6.96
N HIS A 20 -21.71 26.80 -7.79
CA HIS A 20 -20.66 25.80 -7.97
C HIS A 20 -19.83 25.58 -6.69
N LEU A 21 -19.51 26.64 -5.95
CA LEU A 21 -18.84 26.54 -4.65
C LEU A 21 -19.72 25.86 -3.58
N ASP A 22 -21.02 26.13 -3.59
CA ASP A 22 -21.98 25.44 -2.70
C ASP A 22 -22.07 23.95 -3.02
N GLU A 23 -22.03 23.60 -4.31
CA GLU A 23 -21.95 22.21 -4.73
C GLU A 23 -20.63 21.55 -4.30
N LEU A 24 -19.49 22.25 -4.45
CA LEU A 24 -18.18 21.77 -3.99
C LEU A 24 -18.23 21.43 -2.50
N ARG A 25 -18.67 22.36 -1.66
CA ARG A 25 -18.74 22.15 -0.21
C ARG A 25 -19.61 20.95 0.14
N LYS A 26 -20.81 20.86 -0.45
CA LYS A 26 -21.74 19.75 -0.19
C LYS A 26 -21.14 18.40 -0.60
N ARG A 27 -20.49 18.34 -1.77
CA ARG A 27 -19.88 17.11 -2.30
C ARG A 27 -18.67 16.69 -1.48
N VAL A 28 -17.79 17.63 -1.12
CA VAL A 28 -16.63 17.39 -0.25
C VAL A 28 -17.08 16.89 1.13
N MET A 29 -18.09 17.53 1.73
CA MET A 29 -18.63 17.09 3.01
C MET A 29 -19.19 15.67 2.93
N LEU A 30 -19.95 15.34 1.87
CA LEU A 30 -20.47 13.98 1.65
C LEU A 30 -19.36 12.95 1.37
N ALA A 31 -18.31 13.36 0.66
CA ALA A 31 -17.14 12.52 0.41
C ALA A 31 -16.44 12.16 1.73
N VAL A 32 -16.16 13.15 2.58
CA VAL A 32 -15.50 12.96 3.87
C VAL A 32 -16.38 12.20 4.88
N VAL A 33 -17.65 12.59 5.02
CA VAL A 33 -18.59 11.93 5.94
C VAL A 33 -18.81 10.46 5.54
N GLY A 34 -18.82 10.14 4.25
CA GLY A 34 -18.91 8.76 3.78
C GLY A 34 -17.68 7.91 4.10
N LEU A 35 -16.51 8.52 4.34
CA LEU A 35 -15.31 7.80 4.78
C LEU A 35 -15.33 7.47 6.28
N LEU A 36 -16.06 8.22 7.11
CA LEU A 36 -16.12 8.00 8.56
C LEU A 36 -16.52 6.57 8.97
N PRO A 37 -17.59 5.94 8.43
CA PRO A 37 -17.92 4.57 8.81
C PRO A 37 -16.82 3.58 8.41
N ILE A 38 -16.18 3.79 7.25
CA ILE A 38 -15.06 2.96 6.78
C ILE A 38 -13.86 3.14 7.73
N PHE A 39 -13.57 4.37 8.16
CA PHE A 39 -12.51 4.67 9.11
C PHE A 39 -12.75 4.05 10.48
N ILE A 40 -13.96 4.15 11.03
CA ILE A 40 -14.30 3.53 12.31
C ILE A 40 -14.08 2.02 12.23
N VAL A 41 -14.54 1.36 11.16
CA VAL A 41 -14.31 -0.07 10.94
C VAL A 41 -12.81 -0.36 10.81
N ALA A 42 -12.06 0.42 10.03
CA ALA A 42 -10.62 0.25 9.86
C ALA A 42 -9.85 0.41 11.19
N VAL A 43 -10.26 1.34 12.04
CA VAL A 43 -9.72 1.53 13.39
C VAL A 43 -10.10 0.37 14.32
N VAL A 44 -11.21 -0.33 14.14
CA VAL A 44 -11.52 -1.54 14.94
C VAL A 44 -10.65 -2.73 14.51
N TYR A 45 -10.40 -2.88 13.21
CA TYR A 45 -9.61 -3.98 12.64
C TYR A 45 -8.13 -3.63 12.44
N GLY A 46 -7.62 -2.58 13.08
CA GLY A 46 -6.29 -2.03 12.78
C GLY A 46 -5.15 -3.03 12.98
N GLN A 47 -5.25 -3.94 13.97
CA GLN A 47 -4.26 -5.02 14.16
C GLN A 47 -4.25 -6.00 12.98
N THR A 48 -5.42 -6.43 12.53
CA THR A 48 -5.56 -7.32 11.36
C THR A 48 -5.02 -6.65 10.10
N LEU A 49 -5.35 -5.37 9.89
CA LEU A 49 -4.84 -4.58 8.77
C LEU A 49 -3.32 -4.40 8.81
N LEU A 50 -2.75 -4.18 10.01
CA LEU A 50 -1.30 -4.11 10.20
C LEU A 50 -0.63 -5.41 9.78
N THR A 51 -1.12 -6.56 10.25
CA THR A 51 -0.53 -7.86 9.85
C THR A 51 -0.68 -8.12 8.35
N PHE A 52 -1.78 -7.68 7.74
CA PHE A 52 -1.98 -7.78 6.29
C PHE A 52 -0.95 -6.93 5.54
N ILE A 53 -0.82 -5.65 5.90
CA ILE A 53 0.12 -4.74 5.24
C ILE A 53 1.57 -5.18 5.48
N LEU A 54 1.95 -5.66 6.66
CA LEU A 54 3.31 -6.13 6.94
C LEU A 54 3.70 -7.43 6.22
N ARG A 55 2.72 -8.22 5.76
CA ARG A 55 2.94 -9.56 5.21
C ARG A 55 3.96 -9.59 4.06
N PRO A 56 3.90 -8.71 3.04
CA PRO A 56 4.86 -8.70 1.93
C PRO A 56 6.29 -8.38 2.38
N ALA A 57 6.43 -7.53 3.40
CA ALA A 57 7.75 -7.19 3.94
C ALA A 57 8.34 -8.35 4.77
N VAL A 58 7.51 -9.02 5.58
CA VAL A 58 7.93 -10.22 6.30
C VAL A 58 8.32 -11.34 5.33
N SER A 59 7.58 -11.55 4.24
CA SER A 59 7.95 -12.53 3.22
C SER A 59 9.25 -12.19 2.51
N ALA A 60 9.46 -10.93 2.13
CA ALA A 60 10.70 -10.48 1.48
C ALA A 60 11.92 -10.68 2.41
N LEU A 61 11.78 -10.39 3.71
CA LEU A 61 12.85 -10.64 4.70
C LEU A 61 13.16 -12.13 4.83
N ARG A 62 12.12 -12.97 4.89
CA ARG A 62 12.29 -14.43 4.98
C ARG A 62 12.96 -15.01 3.74
N GLU A 63 12.59 -14.55 2.54
CA GLU A 63 13.22 -14.94 1.28
C GLU A 63 14.69 -14.51 1.21
N ALA A 64 15.01 -13.35 1.79
CA ALA A 64 16.36 -12.83 1.93
C ALA A 64 17.18 -13.50 3.04
N GLY A 65 16.60 -14.45 3.81
CA GLY A 65 17.28 -15.10 4.94
C GLY A 65 17.50 -14.21 6.16
N LEU A 66 16.81 -13.07 6.23
CA LEU A 66 16.83 -12.14 7.36
C LEU A 66 15.77 -12.51 8.40
N PRO A 67 15.99 -12.20 9.70
CA PRO A 67 14.98 -12.40 10.73
C PRO A 67 13.73 -11.57 10.39
N PRO A 68 12.51 -12.15 10.48
CA PRO A 68 11.26 -11.48 10.11
C PRO A 68 10.77 -10.47 11.16
N ASP A 69 11.67 -9.96 12.01
CA ASP A 69 11.33 -9.05 13.10
C ASP A 69 11.45 -7.61 12.65
N MET A 70 10.35 -6.86 12.74
CA MET A 70 10.36 -5.42 12.55
C MET A 70 10.52 -4.69 13.87
N GLN A 71 11.34 -3.65 13.86
CA GLN A 71 11.61 -2.87 15.06
C GLN A 71 10.66 -1.68 15.18
N ILE A 72 10.18 -1.48 16.40
CA ILE A 72 9.54 -0.24 16.84
C ILE A 72 10.56 0.46 17.74
N THR A 73 10.98 1.65 17.34
CA THR A 73 12.02 2.41 18.06
C THR A 73 11.45 3.58 18.85
N GLY A 74 10.33 4.16 18.39
CA GLY A 74 9.64 5.23 19.09
C GLY A 74 8.50 4.74 19.97
N PHE A 75 8.31 5.35 21.13
CA PHE A 75 7.17 5.05 22.00
C PHE A 75 5.82 5.30 21.32
N MET A 76 5.72 6.39 20.55
CA MET A 76 4.51 6.75 19.81
C MET A 76 4.38 6.03 18.47
N GLU A 77 5.43 5.36 18.00
CA GLU A 77 5.50 4.78 16.65
C GLU A 77 4.44 3.71 16.44
N GLY A 78 4.26 2.80 17.41
CA GLY A 78 3.21 1.77 17.34
C GLY A 78 1.80 2.35 17.36
N PHE A 79 1.58 3.43 18.11
CA PHE A 79 0.30 4.13 18.18
C PHE A 79 0.00 4.88 16.88
N SER A 80 0.95 5.64 16.33
CA SER A 80 0.76 6.38 15.07
C SER A 80 0.62 5.46 13.87
N ALA A 81 1.39 4.36 13.82
CA ALA A 81 1.29 3.32 12.80
C ALA A 81 -0.14 2.81 12.66
N TYR A 82 -0.81 2.56 13.80
CA TYR A 82 -2.18 2.08 13.85
C TYR A 82 -3.15 3.02 13.12
N PHE A 83 -3.09 4.32 13.41
CA PHE A 83 -3.98 5.32 12.79
C PHE A 83 -3.64 5.60 11.33
N TYR A 84 -2.36 5.63 10.97
CA TYR A 84 -1.93 5.82 9.58
C TYR A 84 -2.40 4.69 8.68
N ILE A 85 -2.33 3.45 9.16
CA ILE A 85 -2.86 2.29 8.44
C ILE A 85 -4.36 2.38 8.26
N ALA A 86 -5.09 2.67 9.35
CA ALA A 86 -6.54 2.83 9.28
C ALA A 86 -6.93 3.92 8.27
N PHE A 87 -6.19 5.04 8.25
CA PHE A 87 -6.41 6.12 7.30
C PHE A 87 -6.17 5.67 5.85
N VAL A 88 -5.05 5.01 5.56
CA VAL A 88 -4.75 4.58 4.18
C VAL A 88 -5.71 3.52 3.68
N VAL A 89 -6.09 2.55 4.52
CA VAL A 89 -7.10 1.54 4.18
C VAL A 89 -8.45 2.20 3.94
N THR A 90 -8.80 3.22 4.73
CA THR A 90 -10.02 4.01 4.52
C THR A 90 -10.02 4.73 3.18
N VAL A 91 -8.92 5.37 2.81
CA VAL A 91 -8.80 6.03 1.51
C VAL A 91 -8.83 5.01 0.38
N ALA A 92 -8.17 3.86 0.53
CA ALA A 92 -8.14 2.81 -0.49
C ALA A 92 -9.52 2.19 -0.74
N ILE A 93 -10.22 1.76 0.33
CA ILE A 93 -11.56 1.17 0.25
C ILE A 93 -12.61 2.22 -0.07
N GLY A 94 -12.43 3.44 0.42
CA GLY A 94 -13.31 4.58 0.19
C GLY A 94 -13.08 5.29 -1.15
N ALA A 95 -12.03 4.95 -1.89
CA ALA A 95 -11.71 5.57 -3.18
C ALA A 95 -12.90 5.54 -4.17
N PRO A 96 -13.65 4.43 -4.34
CA PRO A 96 -14.83 4.41 -5.20
C PRO A 96 -15.89 5.45 -4.81
N TRP A 97 -16.12 5.64 -3.50
CA TRP A 97 -17.06 6.63 -2.99
C TRP A 97 -16.57 8.06 -3.25
N VAL A 98 -15.31 8.33 -2.93
CA VAL A 98 -14.69 9.65 -3.13
C VAL A 98 -14.68 10.01 -4.62
N LEU A 99 -14.29 9.08 -5.48
CA LEU A 99 -14.26 9.27 -6.92
C LEU A 99 -15.68 9.49 -7.48
N TYR A 100 -16.68 8.75 -7.00
CA TYR A 100 -18.07 8.98 -7.38
C TYR A 100 -18.54 10.41 -7.03
N GLN A 101 -18.23 10.90 -5.83
CA GLN A 101 -18.58 12.27 -5.43
C GLN A 101 -17.81 13.32 -6.22
N LEU A 102 -16.53 13.07 -6.50
CA LEU A 102 -15.68 13.94 -7.33
C LEU A 102 -16.27 14.08 -8.74
N TRP A 103 -16.63 12.96 -9.37
CA TRP A 103 -17.25 12.97 -10.70
C TRP A 103 -18.60 13.68 -10.71
N LYS A 104 -19.42 13.46 -9.67
CA LYS A 104 -20.70 14.17 -9.53
C LYS A 104 -20.54 15.68 -9.33
N PHE A 105 -19.42 16.12 -8.76
CA PHE A 105 -19.06 17.53 -8.65
C PHE A 105 -18.56 18.12 -9.99
N ILE A 106 -17.89 17.33 -10.82
CA ILE A 106 -17.40 17.77 -12.15
C ILE A 106 -18.55 17.81 -13.17
N ALA A 107 -19.54 16.92 -13.06
CA ALA A 107 -20.68 16.79 -13.97
C ALA A 107 -21.49 18.08 -14.32
N PRO A 108 -21.70 19.03 -13.40
CA PRO A 108 -22.33 20.33 -13.67
C PRO A 108 -21.49 21.26 -14.55
N GLY A 109 -20.16 21.13 -14.52
CA GLY A 109 -19.24 21.91 -15.36
C GLY A 109 -19.12 21.38 -16.80
N LEU A 110 -19.73 20.23 -17.09
CA LEU A 110 -19.80 19.62 -18.42
C LEU A 110 -21.14 19.96 -19.09
N TYR A 111 -21.16 19.99 -20.42
CA TYR A 111 -22.37 20.26 -21.19
C TYR A 111 -23.47 19.23 -20.88
N ALA A 112 -24.75 19.62 -21.07
CA ALA A 112 -25.90 18.76 -20.74
C ALA A 112 -25.87 17.39 -21.45
N SER A 113 -25.35 17.34 -22.67
CA SER A 113 -25.12 16.11 -23.45
C SER A 113 -23.98 15.24 -22.89
N GLU A 114 -22.98 15.85 -22.27
CA GLU A 114 -21.78 15.21 -21.71
C GLU A 114 -21.99 14.63 -20.31
N ARG A 115 -22.93 15.19 -19.55
CA ARG A 115 -23.25 14.76 -18.17
C ARG A 115 -23.60 13.26 -18.07
N LYS A 116 -24.14 12.68 -19.15
CA LYS A 116 -24.47 11.25 -19.22
C LYS A 116 -23.22 10.37 -19.14
N PHE A 117 -22.11 10.81 -19.73
CA PHE A 117 -20.87 10.04 -19.78
C PHE A 117 -20.14 9.99 -18.43
N VAL A 118 -20.39 10.96 -17.54
CA VAL A 118 -19.88 10.92 -16.16
C VAL A 118 -20.31 9.65 -15.42
N HIS A 119 -21.51 9.14 -15.71
CA HIS A 119 -22.01 7.89 -15.10
C HIS A 119 -21.32 6.64 -15.64
N ILE A 120 -20.69 6.71 -16.82
CA ILE A 120 -19.85 5.65 -17.39
C ILE A 120 -18.42 5.77 -16.85
N LEU A 121 -17.92 7.00 -16.71
CA LEU A 121 -16.55 7.28 -16.30
C LEU A 121 -16.31 7.04 -14.79
N ALA A 122 -17.30 7.34 -13.94
CA ALA A 122 -17.19 7.16 -12.49
C ALA A 122 -16.92 5.70 -12.05
N PRO A 123 -17.68 4.68 -12.50
CA PRO A 123 -17.39 3.29 -12.16
C PRO A 123 -16.08 2.81 -12.79
N LEU A 124 -15.76 3.23 -14.02
CA LEU A 124 -14.49 2.90 -14.67
C LEU A 124 -13.29 3.40 -13.84
N SER A 125 -13.33 4.65 -13.39
CA SER A 125 -12.33 5.27 -12.52
C SER A 125 -12.22 4.53 -11.18
N SER A 126 -13.34 4.08 -10.61
CA SER A 126 -13.34 3.28 -9.38
C SER A 126 -12.67 1.92 -9.58
N VAL A 127 -12.93 1.24 -10.70
CA VAL A 127 -12.27 -0.03 -11.07
C VAL A 127 -10.77 0.21 -11.26
N LEU A 128 -10.38 1.30 -11.90
CA LEU A 128 -8.98 1.68 -12.10
C LEU A 128 -8.27 1.96 -10.76
N ALA A 129 -8.92 2.63 -9.82
CA ALA A 129 -8.35 2.87 -8.50
C ALA A 129 -8.15 1.57 -7.71
N ILE A 130 -9.13 0.66 -7.73
CA ILE A 130 -9.02 -0.66 -7.07
C ILE A 130 -7.92 -1.49 -7.73
N SER A 131 -7.87 -1.53 -9.07
CA SER A 131 -6.82 -2.27 -9.79
C SER A 131 -5.44 -1.67 -9.56
N GLY A 132 -5.33 -0.35 -9.42
CA GLY A 132 -4.10 0.34 -9.06
C GLY A 132 -3.62 0.02 -7.66
N MET A 133 -4.52 0.02 -6.69
CA MET A 133 -4.21 -0.38 -5.32
C MET A 133 -3.78 -1.85 -5.26
N ALA A 134 -4.44 -2.73 -6.02
CA ALA A 134 -4.08 -4.14 -6.12
C ALA A 134 -2.71 -4.33 -6.78
N LEU A 135 -2.44 -3.67 -7.92
CA LEU A 135 -1.14 -3.74 -8.60
C LEU A 135 -0.01 -3.18 -7.72
N MET A 136 -0.28 -2.10 -6.98
CA MET A 136 0.67 -1.55 -6.02
C MET A 136 1.02 -2.57 -4.93
N TYR A 137 0.02 -3.16 -4.27
CA TYR A 137 0.24 -4.10 -3.16
C TYR A 137 0.83 -5.44 -3.60
N TYR A 138 0.31 -6.05 -4.69
CA TYR A 138 0.70 -7.39 -5.11
C TYR A 138 1.93 -7.45 -6.00
N VAL A 139 2.27 -6.37 -6.72
CA VAL A 139 3.37 -6.38 -7.70
C VAL A 139 4.45 -5.38 -7.32
N MET A 140 4.10 -4.11 -7.12
CA MET A 140 5.11 -3.06 -6.98
C MET A 140 5.79 -3.08 -5.62
N LEU A 141 5.02 -3.27 -4.54
CA LEU A 141 5.52 -3.36 -3.19
C LEU A 141 6.50 -4.53 -2.98
N PRO A 142 6.21 -5.79 -3.38
CA PRO A 142 7.18 -6.87 -3.25
C PRO A 142 8.43 -6.65 -4.11
N ILE A 143 8.31 -6.07 -5.30
CA ILE A 143 9.49 -5.74 -6.12
C ILE A 143 10.37 -4.70 -5.42
N ALA A 144 9.78 -3.62 -4.90
CA ALA A 144 10.52 -2.59 -4.16
C ALA A 144 11.21 -3.18 -2.93
N LEU A 145 10.53 -4.06 -2.18
CA LEU A 145 11.09 -4.72 -1.01
C LEU A 145 12.20 -5.72 -1.36
N GLY A 146 12.03 -6.50 -2.44
CA GLY A 146 13.04 -7.43 -2.94
C GLY A 146 14.31 -6.68 -3.36
N PHE A 147 14.16 -5.53 -4.03
CA PHE A 147 15.29 -4.66 -4.34
C PHE A 147 15.94 -4.10 -3.06
N LEU A 148 15.17 -3.50 -2.15
CA LEU A 148 15.69 -2.91 -0.92
C LEU A 148 16.47 -3.92 -0.06
N THR A 149 15.92 -5.12 0.09
CA THR A 149 16.54 -6.21 0.87
C THR A 149 17.77 -6.77 0.16
N GLY A 150 17.69 -7.01 -1.15
CA GLY A 150 18.83 -7.46 -1.95
C GLY A 150 19.98 -6.47 -1.95
N PHE A 151 19.69 -5.19 -2.17
CA PHE A 151 20.67 -4.10 -2.08
C PHE A 151 21.28 -4.03 -0.68
N ALA A 152 20.47 -4.08 0.38
CA ALA A 152 20.97 -4.02 1.75
C ALA A 152 21.87 -5.21 2.13
N LEU A 153 21.67 -6.39 1.53
CA LEU A 153 22.53 -7.56 1.72
C LEU A 153 23.81 -7.51 0.89
N ASP A 154 23.81 -6.79 -0.22
CA ASP A 154 25.02 -6.57 -1.01
C ASP A 154 25.97 -5.59 -0.32
N LEU A 155 25.42 -4.67 0.48
CA LEU A 155 26.18 -3.76 1.32
C LEU A 155 26.96 -4.54 2.40
N GLY A 156 28.30 -4.52 2.29
CA GLY A 156 29.18 -5.09 3.31
C GLY A 156 29.39 -6.59 3.19
N LYS A 157 29.24 -7.17 1.99
CA LYS A 157 29.79 -8.49 1.67
C LYS A 157 31.30 -8.47 1.82
N GLU A 158 31.82 -9.27 2.74
CA GLU A 158 33.24 -9.62 2.77
C GLU A 158 33.45 -10.96 2.05
N ASP A 159 34.41 -11.00 1.12
CA ASP A 159 34.89 -12.26 0.56
C ASP A 159 35.57 -13.07 1.68
N ILE A 160 34.89 -14.11 2.16
CA ILE A 160 35.46 -14.99 3.18
C ILE A 160 36.71 -15.66 2.62
N ARG A 161 37.87 -15.29 3.15
CA ARG A 161 39.10 -16.06 2.97
C ARG A 161 38.98 -17.36 3.75
N THR A 162 38.55 -18.43 3.09
CA THR A 162 38.60 -19.78 3.66
C THR A 162 40.05 -20.23 3.76
N VAL A 163 40.61 -20.22 4.97
CA VAL A 163 41.90 -20.84 5.27
C VAL A 163 41.70 -22.34 5.42
N LYS A 164 42.55 -23.15 4.77
CA LYS A 164 42.51 -24.60 4.92
C LYS A 164 42.74 -24.97 6.38
N VAL A 165 41.76 -25.65 6.96
CA VAL A 165 41.77 -26.08 8.36
C VAL A 165 42.95 -27.04 8.57
N PRO A 166 43.78 -26.86 9.62
CA PRO A 166 44.88 -27.79 9.92
C PRO A 166 44.36 -29.23 10.07
N ALA A 167 45.06 -30.18 9.47
CA ALA A 167 44.73 -31.60 9.56
C ALA A 167 44.71 -32.04 11.04
N GLY A 168 43.58 -32.60 11.50
CA GLY A 168 43.36 -32.98 12.90
C GLY A 168 42.42 -32.07 13.70
N THR A 169 41.88 -31.01 13.09
CA THR A 169 40.86 -30.16 13.74
C THR A 169 39.54 -30.92 13.87
N VAL A 170 39.13 -31.20 15.12
CA VAL A 170 37.80 -31.75 15.43
C VAL A 170 36.85 -30.59 15.61
N PHE A 171 35.91 -30.43 14.68
CA PHE A 171 34.83 -29.47 14.86
C PHE A 171 33.82 -30.01 15.86
N PRO A 172 33.39 -29.22 16.86
CA PRO A 172 32.23 -29.58 17.66
C PRO A 172 31.02 -29.70 16.72
N THR A 173 30.42 -30.88 16.65
CA THR A 173 29.22 -31.12 15.85
C THR A 173 28.02 -30.66 16.65
N ILE A 174 27.30 -29.68 16.10
CA ILE A 174 26.00 -29.29 16.65
C ILE A 174 24.99 -30.31 16.09
N PRO A 175 24.30 -31.09 16.95
CA PRO A 175 23.32 -32.05 16.49
C PRO A 175 22.16 -31.36 15.77
N ILE A 176 21.64 -32.01 14.72
CA ILE A 176 20.55 -31.51 13.89
C ILE A 176 19.32 -32.39 14.13
N PHE A 177 18.21 -31.79 14.55
CA PHE A 177 16.95 -32.48 14.83
C PHE A 177 15.82 -31.87 14.00
N ALA A 178 14.80 -32.68 13.66
CA ALA A 178 13.60 -32.21 12.98
C ALA A 178 12.76 -31.26 13.86
N GLY A 179 12.78 -31.49 15.18
CA GLY A 179 12.07 -30.69 16.17
C GLY A 179 12.90 -30.50 17.44
N ASP A 180 12.25 -30.10 18.53
CA ASP A 180 12.91 -29.98 19.83
C ASP A 180 12.94 -31.34 20.53
N PRO A 181 14.09 -31.75 21.10
CA PRO A 181 14.13 -32.95 21.94
C PRO A 181 13.28 -32.74 23.19
N GLU A 182 12.50 -33.76 23.57
CA GLU A 182 11.58 -33.70 24.72
C GLU A 182 12.29 -33.37 26.04
N SER A 183 13.56 -33.76 26.21
CA SER A 183 14.39 -33.36 27.34
C SER A 183 15.82 -33.03 26.91
N ALA A 184 16.09 -31.75 26.63
CA ALA A 184 17.46 -31.26 26.45
C ALA A 184 18.09 -30.93 27.81
N PRO A 185 19.31 -31.44 28.12
CA PRO A 185 20.02 -31.00 29.32
C PRO A 185 20.37 -29.50 29.22
N PRO A 186 20.33 -28.74 30.33
CA PRO A 186 20.73 -27.33 30.34
C PRO A 186 22.13 -27.13 29.75
N GLY A 187 22.26 -26.18 28.83
CA GLY A 187 23.50 -25.90 28.09
C GLY A 187 23.65 -26.68 26.78
N ALA A 188 22.78 -27.66 26.48
CA ALA A 188 22.79 -28.33 25.17
C ALA A 188 22.42 -27.37 24.05
N MET A 189 23.04 -27.54 22.88
CA MET A 189 22.76 -26.79 21.65
C MET A 189 22.44 -27.73 20.49
N TRP A 190 21.47 -27.36 19.64
CA TRP A 190 21.09 -28.13 18.45
C TRP A 190 20.46 -27.22 17.38
N ILE A 191 20.43 -27.70 16.14
CA ILE A 191 19.74 -27.03 15.03
C ILE A 191 18.38 -27.71 14.82
N ASN A 192 17.29 -26.95 14.89
CA ASN A 192 15.95 -27.40 14.57
C ASN A 192 15.64 -27.09 13.10
N THR A 193 15.43 -28.12 12.27
CA THR A 193 15.26 -27.96 10.82
C THR A 193 13.86 -27.57 10.36
N GLU A 194 12.82 -27.82 11.16
CA GLU A 194 11.44 -27.38 10.85
C GLU A 194 11.30 -25.86 10.94
N ILE A 195 11.87 -25.25 11.97
CA ILE A 195 11.81 -23.79 12.19
C ILE A 195 13.06 -23.05 11.71
N LYS A 196 14.12 -23.77 11.33
CA LYS A 196 15.42 -23.24 10.86
C LYS A 196 16.13 -22.36 11.91
N GLU A 197 16.17 -22.80 13.15
CA GLU A 197 16.79 -22.06 14.26
C GLU A 197 17.85 -22.89 14.99
N LEU A 198 18.92 -22.22 15.47
CA LEU A 198 19.83 -22.77 16.47
C LEU A 198 19.22 -22.56 17.85
N ARG A 199 18.98 -23.65 18.59
CA ARG A 199 18.38 -23.61 19.92
C ARG A 199 19.37 -24.03 20.98
N PHE A 200 19.18 -23.47 22.17
CA PHE A 200 19.90 -23.87 23.39
C PHE A 200 18.93 -24.05 24.55
N ALA A 201 19.20 -25.04 25.40
CA ALA A 201 18.44 -25.29 26.60
C ALA A 201 18.97 -24.43 27.76
N ILE A 202 18.13 -23.62 28.38
CA ILE A 202 18.48 -22.80 29.55
C ILE A 202 17.74 -23.35 30.78
N SER A 203 18.44 -23.58 31.88
CA SER A 203 17.80 -23.87 33.17
C SER A 203 17.26 -22.57 33.78
N THR A 204 15.97 -22.54 34.10
CA THR A 204 15.29 -21.42 34.78
C THR A 204 15.29 -21.55 36.31
N GLY A 205 16.12 -22.44 36.88
CA GLY A 205 16.39 -22.51 38.33
C GLY A 205 17.46 -21.50 38.77
N ALA A 206 17.28 -20.90 39.95
CA ALA A 206 18.12 -19.82 40.49
C ALA A 206 19.65 -20.09 40.44
N PRO A 207 20.51 -19.06 40.32
CA PRO A 207 21.94 -19.25 40.08
C PRO A 207 22.66 -19.75 41.34
N SER A 208 22.96 -21.04 41.43
CA SER A 208 24.03 -21.51 42.30
C SER A 208 25.36 -21.28 41.57
N LEU A 209 26.02 -20.16 41.88
CA LEU A 209 27.45 -19.96 41.60
C LEU A 209 28.21 -21.23 42.05
N PRO A 210 29.12 -21.79 41.24
CA PRO A 210 29.98 -22.87 41.74
C PRO A 210 30.81 -22.32 42.89
N ALA A 211 30.65 -22.93 44.07
CA ALA A 211 31.45 -22.63 45.24
C ALA A 211 32.93 -22.70 44.86
N SER A 212 33.65 -21.63 45.21
CA SER A 212 35.10 -21.52 45.09
C SER A 212 35.80 -22.80 45.56
N THR A 213 36.53 -23.42 44.65
CA THR A 213 37.56 -24.42 44.94
C THR A 213 38.52 -23.86 46.01
N PRO A 214 38.72 -24.51 47.17
CA PRO A 214 39.80 -24.10 48.06
C PRO A 214 41.15 -24.54 47.45
N ALA A 215 42.10 -23.61 47.47
CA ALA A 215 43.46 -23.80 46.97
C ALA A 215 44.20 -24.97 47.67
N PRO A 216 45.13 -25.66 46.98
CA PRO A 216 45.99 -26.65 47.62
C PRO A 216 47.24 -25.96 48.19
N THR A 217 47.58 -26.28 49.44
CA THR A 217 48.89 -26.00 50.08
C THR A 217 49.43 -27.34 50.62
N PRO A 218 50.76 -27.60 50.58
CA PRO A 218 51.27 -28.89 50.09
C PRO A 218 51.70 -29.88 51.19
N ALA A 219 51.84 -31.13 50.73
CA ALA A 219 52.74 -32.21 51.18
C ALA A 219 52.75 -32.63 52.67
N ASN A 220 52.40 -33.89 52.94
CA ASN A 220 53.37 -34.87 53.46
C ASN A 220 52.80 -36.31 53.49
N THR A 221 53.74 -37.22 53.28
CA THR A 221 53.74 -38.69 53.23
C THR A 221 53.15 -39.37 54.47
N GLU A 222 52.34 -40.43 54.31
CA GLU A 222 52.54 -41.73 54.98
C GLU A 222 51.55 -42.82 54.50
N SER A 223 52.09 -44.04 54.48
CA SER A 223 51.50 -45.33 54.09
C SER A 223 50.39 -45.79 55.03
N THR A 224 49.42 -46.61 54.56
CA THR A 224 49.16 -48.00 55.06
C THR A 224 47.89 -48.66 54.46
N LYS A 225 48.15 -49.81 53.82
CA LYS A 225 47.43 -51.09 53.60
C LYS A 225 46.02 -51.40 54.17
N ALA A 226 45.37 -52.32 53.43
CA ALA A 226 44.35 -53.35 53.80
C ALA A 226 42.88 -52.85 53.92
N ASP A 227 41.80 -53.58 53.63
CA ASP A 227 41.48 -54.95 53.16
C ASP A 227 39.97 -54.90 52.72
N ALA A 228 39.57 -55.54 51.61
CA ALA A 228 38.67 -56.70 51.55
C ALA A 228 37.13 -56.49 51.73
N SER A 229 36.38 -57.18 50.84
CA SER A 229 35.04 -57.80 51.04
C SER A 229 33.75 -57.07 50.57
N THR A 230 33.35 -57.37 49.32
CA THR A 230 32.13 -58.08 48.81
C THR A 230 30.73 -57.90 49.49
N PRO A 231 29.61 -58.41 48.91
CA PRO A 231 28.63 -57.68 48.09
C PRO A 231 27.21 -57.65 48.73
N ALA A 232 26.28 -56.83 48.23
CA ALA A 232 24.86 -57.09 48.45
C ALA A 232 23.97 -56.47 47.36
N THR A 233 23.43 -57.36 46.53
CA THR A 233 22.23 -57.16 45.72
C THR A 233 21.01 -57.03 46.63
N THR A 234 20.16 -56.01 46.46
CA THR A 234 18.70 -56.10 46.70
C THR A 234 17.97 -55.06 45.87
N THR A 235 17.38 -55.56 44.79
CA THR A 235 16.05 -55.31 44.23
C THR A 235 15.35 -53.99 44.56
N ALA A 236 15.07 -53.27 43.48
CA ALA A 236 14.24 -52.08 43.36
C ALA A 236 12.84 -52.22 43.98
N THR A 237 12.42 -51.18 44.71
CA THR A 237 11.01 -50.81 44.86
C THR A 237 10.87 -49.40 44.29
N THR A 238 10.07 -49.32 43.22
CA THR A 238 9.61 -48.12 42.54
C THR A 238 9.16 -47.05 43.52
N THR A 239 9.93 -45.97 43.63
CA THR A 239 9.43 -44.67 44.07
C THR A 239 9.69 -43.72 42.91
N GLU A 240 8.63 -43.43 42.17
CA GLU A 240 8.56 -42.34 41.19
C GLU A 240 8.99 -41.03 41.87
N PRO A 241 10.07 -40.37 41.44
CA PRO A 241 10.35 -39.00 41.85
C PRO A 241 9.72 -38.08 40.81
N ALA A 242 8.77 -37.28 41.28
CA ALA A 242 8.14 -36.18 40.57
C ALA A 242 9.15 -35.41 39.71
N ALA A 243 8.87 -35.36 38.41
CA ALA A 243 9.62 -34.54 37.47
C ALA A 243 9.56 -33.06 37.94
N PRO A 244 10.70 -32.40 38.20
CA PRO A 244 10.69 -30.95 38.34
C PRO A 244 10.35 -30.37 36.97
N SER A 245 9.18 -29.75 36.86
CA SER A 245 8.72 -29.00 35.68
C SER A 245 9.67 -27.84 35.40
N THR A 246 10.79 -28.15 34.77
CA THR A 246 11.78 -27.20 34.30
C THR A 246 11.27 -26.71 32.95
N SER A 247 10.59 -25.57 32.94
CA SER A 247 10.15 -24.94 31.69
C SER A 247 11.38 -24.42 30.96
N VAL A 248 11.88 -25.21 30.00
CA VAL A 248 13.00 -24.85 29.13
C VAL A 248 12.53 -23.72 28.21
N ILE A 249 13.09 -22.53 28.40
CA ILE A 249 12.88 -21.39 27.51
C ILE A 249 13.94 -21.47 26.43
N TYR A 250 13.49 -21.62 25.19
CA TYR A 250 14.36 -21.64 24.03
C TYR A 250 14.52 -20.22 23.49
N ARG A 251 15.74 -19.81 23.19
CA ARG A 251 16.04 -18.54 22.52
C ARG A 251 16.86 -18.86 21.27
N GLY A 252 16.41 -18.42 20.11
CA GLY A 252 17.15 -18.58 18.86
C GLY A 252 18.18 -17.47 18.67
N VAL A 253 19.36 -17.79 18.15
CA VAL A 253 20.28 -16.80 17.56
C VAL A 253 20.50 -17.20 16.11
N PRO A 254 20.14 -16.36 15.12
CA PRO A 254 20.38 -16.68 13.73
C PRO A 254 21.90 -16.76 13.50
N LEU A 255 22.38 -17.93 13.06
CA LEU A 255 23.76 -18.12 12.60
C LEU A 255 23.91 -17.33 11.29
N ARG A 256 24.36 -16.08 11.41
CA ARG A 256 24.50 -15.17 10.27
C ARG A 256 25.56 -15.68 9.31
N SER A 257 25.24 -15.52 8.04
CA SER A 257 26.16 -15.70 6.94
C SER A 257 26.41 -14.31 6.32
N HIS A 258 27.65 -13.83 6.42
CA HIS A 258 28.35 -12.98 5.44
C HIS A 258 28.11 -11.44 5.34
N SER A 259 27.41 -10.75 6.24
CA SER A 259 27.32 -9.26 6.18
C SER A 259 27.87 -8.55 7.42
N LEU A 260 28.78 -7.58 7.22
CA LEU A 260 29.25 -6.66 8.27
C LEU A 260 28.12 -5.77 8.82
N VAL A 261 27.07 -5.56 8.02
CA VAL A 261 25.93 -4.70 8.35
C VAL A 261 24.74 -5.55 8.78
N THR A 262 24.15 -5.20 9.93
CA THR A 262 22.90 -5.81 10.39
C THR A 262 21.70 -5.02 9.92
N VAL A 263 20.93 -5.58 8.99
CA VAL A 263 19.67 -4.98 8.53
C VAL A 263 18.59 -5.23 9.58
N ALA A 264 18.03 -4.15 10.14
CA ALA A 264 16.94 -4.16 11.09
C ALA A 264 15.84 -3.20 10.59
N PRO A 265 14.84 -3.71 9.85
CA PRO A 265 13.80 -2.87 9.26
C PRO A 265 12.87 -2.29 10.32
N LYS A 266 12.50 -1.02 10.16
CA LYS A 266 11.56 -0.31 11.06
C LYS A 266 10.15 -0.32 10.50
N ILE A 267 9.16 -0.40 11.38
CA ILE A 267 7.75 -0.33 10.99
C ILE A 267 7.42 1.03 10.38
N ASP A 268 7.84 2.14 11.00
CA ASP A 268 7.54 3.48 10.48
C ASP A 268 8.07 3.73 9.07
N GLN A 269 9.30 3.29 8.77
CA GLN A 269 9.91 3.41 7.45
C GLN A 269 9.13 2.61 6.41
N TYR A 270 8.73 1.40 6.77
CA TYR A 270 7.93 0.55 5.91
C TYR A 270 6.54 1.13 5.64
N LEU A 271 5.87 1.63 6.68
CA LEU A 271 4.56 2.25 6.53
C LEU A 271 4.64 3.53 5.72
N SER A 272 5.63 4.37 5.95
CA SER A 272 5.86 5.58 5.15
C SER A 272 6.06 5.24 3.68
N LEU A 273 6.85 4.20 3.37
CA LEU A 273 7.00 3.69 2.01
C LEU A 273 5.66 3.25 1.42
N PHE A 274 4.93 2.41 2.15
CA PHE A 274 3.63 1.89 1.72
C PHE A 274 2.62 3.03 1.45
N ILE A 275 2.53 4.01 2.35
CA ILE A 275 1.62 5.15 2.25
C ILE A 275 1.98 6.00 1.04
N ASN A 276 3.26 6.33 0.85
CA ASN A 276 3.72 7.14 -0.29
C ASN A 276 3.44 6.45 -1.62
N LEU A 277 3.70 5.14 -1.71
CA LEU A 277 3.36 4.36 -2.90
C LEU A 277 1.85 4.29 -3.10
N ALA A 278 1.06 4.00 -2.06
CA ALA A 278 -0.40 3.90 -2.16
C ALA A 278 -1.01 5.22 -2.64
N LEU A 279 -0.57 6.36 -2.11
CA LEU A 279 -1.03 7.68 -2.51
C LEU A 279 -0.65 7.98 -3.96
N LEU A 280 0.60 7.71 -4.33
CA LEU A 280 1.08 7.91 -5.71
C LEU A 280 0.24 7.08 -6.70
N PHE A 281 0.08 5.79 -6.43
CA PHE A 281 -0.68 4.89 -7.29
C PHE A 281 -2.15 5.28 -7.38
N ALA A 282 -2.77 5.69 -6.26
CA ALA A 282 -4.15 6.17 -6.27
C ALA A 282 -4.33 7.39 -7.20
N ILE A 283 -3.38 8.33 -7.19
CA ILE A 283 -3.41 9.53 -8.05
C ILE A 283 -3.10 9.16 -9.50
N CYS A 284 -2.03 8.39 -9.74
CA CYS A 284 -1.58 8.05 -11.09
C CYS A 284 -2.57 7.15 -11.82
N PHE A 285 -3.23 6.22 -11.13
CA PHE A 285 -4.28 5.39 -11.74
C PHE A 285 -5.53 6.18 -12.13
N GLN A 286 -5.66 7.44 -11.70
CA GLN A 286 -6.71 8.33 -12.17
C GLN A 286 -6.36 9.01 -13.50
N LEU A 287 -5.10 8.97 -13.95
CA LEU A 287 -4.66 9.60 -15.20
C LEU A 287 -5.47 9.19 -16.44
N PRO A 288 -5.80 7.90 -16.68
CA PRO A 288 -6.59 7.51 -17.85
C PRO A 288 -7.99 8.14 -17.84
N ALA A 289 -8.61 8.24 -16.65
CA ALA A 289 -9.92 8.86 -16.50
C ALA A 289 -9.85 10.38 -16.72
N VAL A 290 -8.77 11.03 -16.27
CA VAL A 290 -8.52 12.46 -16.52
C VAL A 290 -8.27 12.72 -18.01
N ILE A 291 -7.49 11.88 -18.69
CA ILE A 291 -7.23 11.99 -20.13
C ILE A 291 -8.54 11.88 -20.93
N LEU A 292 -9.41 10.94 -20.57
CA LEU A 292 -10.74 10.81 -21.16
C LEU A 292 -11.58 12.08 -21.00
N LEU A 293 -11.61 12.63 -19.78
CA LEU A 293 -12.33 13.86 -19.48
C LEU A 293 -11.81 15.03 -20.33
N LEU A 294 -10.50 15.23 -20.37
CA LEU A 294 -9.87 16.29 -21.16
C LEU A 294 -10.12 16.11 -22.67
N GLY A 295 -10.17 14.86 -23.13
CA GLY A 295 -10.52 14.51 -24.50
C GLY A 295 -11.95 14.90 -24.86
N TRP A 296 -12.90 14.65 -23.96
CA TRP A 296 -14.31 15.02 -24.16
C TRP A 296 -14.56 16.52 -24.04
N LEU A 297 -13.81 17.22 -23.19
CA LEU A 297 -13.83 18.68 -23.13
C LEU A 297 -13.26 19.33 -24.40
N GLY A 298 -12.61 18.56 -25.28
CA GLY A 298 -11.96 19.06 -26.49
C GLY A 298 -10.63 19.76 -26.23
N LEU A 299 -10.12 19.72 -25.00
CA LEU A 299 -8.81 20.27 -24.63
C LEU A 299 -7.65 19.43 -25.19
N VAL A 300 -7.93 18.15 -25.43
CA VAL A 300 -6.93 17.15 -25.79
C VAL A 300 -7.44 16.28 -26.93
N THR A 301 -6.61 16.05 -27.95
CA THR A 301 -6.88 15.08 -29.04
C THR A 301 -5.90 13.92 -28.99
N THR A 302 -6.29 12.77 -29.58
CA THR A 302 -5.43 11.58 -29.68
C THR A 302 -4.14 11.86 -30.44
N THR A 303 -4.19 12.72 -31.47
CA THR A 303 -3.02 13.19 -32.23
C THR A 303 -2.10 14.08 -31.40
N PHE A 304 -2.66 14.99 -30.60
CA PHE A 304 -1.90 15.82 -29.67
C PHE A 304 -1.19 14.96 -28.62
N LEU A 305 -1.88 14.03 -27.97
CA LEU A 305 -1.26 13.11 -26.99
C LEU A 305 -0.19 12.22 -27.64
N GLY A 306 -0.43 11.73 -28.86
CA GLY A 306 0.57 11.00 -29.61
C GLY A 306 1.88 11.77 -29.80
N LYS A 307 1.80 13.09 -30.09
CA LYS A 307 2.98 13.95 -30.27
C LYS A 307 3.76 14.19 -28.97
N TYR A 308 3.08 14.20 -27.82
CA TYR A 308 3.67 14.49 -26.51
C TYR A 308 4.11 13.25 -25.72
N ARG A 309 4.12 12.05 -26.32
CA ARG A 309 4.56 10.79 -25.67
C ARG A 309 5.91 10.89 -24.95
N LYS A 310 6.89 11.57 -25.55
CA LYS A 310 8.22 11.78 -24.93
C LYS A 310 8.16 12.57 -23.62
N PHE A 311 7.23 13.52 -23.50
CA PHE A 311 7.03 14.29 -22.27
C PHE A 311 6.28 13.47 -21.23
N ALA A 312 5.31 12.66 -21.65
CA ALA A 312 4.63 11.71 -20.76
C ALA A 312 5.62 10.68 -20.20
N PHE A 313 6.54 10.17 -21.02
CA PHE A 313 7.62 9.30 -20.59
C PHE A 313 8.51 9.99 -19.54
N ALA A 314 8.98 11.21 -19.81
CA ALA A 314 9.78 11.98 -18.87
C ALA A 314 9.02 12.27 -17.56
N GLY A 315 7.74 12.63 -17.64
CA GLY A 315 6.88 12.82 -16.47
C GLY A 315 6.74 11.55 -15.64
N ALA A 316 6.57 10.39 -16.27
CA ALA A 316 6.51 9.09 -15.58
C ALA A 316 7.83 8.77 -14.85
N VAL A 317 8.99 9.11 -15.42
CA VAL A 317 10.29 8.99 -14.74
C VAL A 317 10.35 9.89 -13.51
N ILE A 318 9.95 11.16 -13.63
CA ILE A 318 9.98 12.11 -12.50
C ILE A 318 9.08 11.62 -11.36
N VAL A 319 7.88 11.17 -11.70
CA VAL A 319 6.93 10.62 -10.72
C VAL A 319 7.49 9.36 -10.06
N ALA A 320 8.10 8.46 -10.83
CA ALA A 320 8.78 7.29 -10.29
C ALA A 320 9.96 7.66 -9.37
N ALA A 321 10.71 8.72 -9.71
CA ALA A 321 11.83 9.21 -8.93
C ALA A 321 11.41 9.83 -7.59
N VAL A 322 10.29 10.54 -7.56
CA VAL A 322 9.75 11.10 -6.30
C VAL A 322 9.22 9.99 -5.39
N ALA A 323 8.67 8.92 -5.96
CA ALA A 323 8.09 7.83 -5.18
C ALA A 323 9.09 6.76 -4.74
N SER A 324 10.17 6.56 -5.50
CA SER A 324 11.19 5.57 -5.16
C SER A 324 12.15 6.14 -4.11
N PRO A 325 12.28 5.51 -2.93
CA PRO A 325 13.20 5.97 -1.89
C PRO A 325 14.68 5.77 -2.24
N THR A 326 14.99 4.91 -3.21
CA THR A 326 16.36 4.52 -3.58
C THR A 326 16.91 5.30 -4.76
N GLY A 327 16.04 5.85 -5.60
CA GLY A 327 16.43 6.65 -6.78
C GLY A 327 17.30 5.90 -7.80
N ASP A 328 17.39 4.57 -7.74
CA ASP A 328 18.25 3.77 -8.62
C ASP A 328 17.60 3.53 -9.99
N PRO A 329 18.38 3.51 -11.10
CA PRO A 329 17.82 3.43 -12.45
C PRO A 329 16.93 2.21 -12.72
N LEU A 330 17.20 1.07 -12.08
CA LEU A 330 16.47 -0.17 -12.32
C LEU A 330 15.10 -0.13 -11.65
N SER A 331 15.02 0.22 -10.37
CA SER A 331 13.75 0.38 -9.66
C SER A 331 12.90 1.50 -10.26
N LEU A 332 13.55 2.59 -10.71
CA LEU A 332 12.88 3.65 -11.46
C LEU A 332 12.25 3.14 -12.74
N ALA A 333 12.99 2.36 -13.55
CA ALA A 333 12.48 1.82 -14.80
C ALA A 333 11.30 0.86 -14.55
N ILE A 334 11.37 0.02 -13.51
CA ILE A 334 10.28 -0.89 -13.15
C ILE A 334 9.01 -0.11 -12.78
N LEU A 335 9.13 0.92 -11.95
CA LEU A 335 7.98 1.73 -11.52
C LEU A 335 7.45 2.63 -12.66
N GLN A 336 8.32 3.06 -13.56
CA GLN A 336 7.95 3.86 -14.72
C GLN A 336 7.06 3.09 -15.70
N ILE A 337 7.31 1.80 -15.92
CA ILE A 337 6.58 0.99 -16.91
C ILE A 337 5.06 1.02 -16.68
N PRO A 338 4.51 0.70 -15.49
CA PRO A 338 3.09 0.81 -15.20
C PRO A 338 2.55 2.23 -15.40
N LEU A 339 3.30 3.26 -14.99
CA LEU A 339 2.88 4.66 -15.11
C LEU A 339 2.76 5.08 -16.58
N TYR A 340 3.72 4.70 -17.42
CA TYR A 340 3.67 4.96 -18.85
C TYR A 340 2.57 4.15 -19.54
N LEU A 341 2.36 2.89 -19.11
CA LEU A 341 1.29 2.04 -19.62
C LEU A 341 -0.09 2.65 -19.31
N LEU A 342 -0.28 3.27 -18.15
CA LEU A 342 -1.50 4.01 -17.83
C LEU A 342 -1.74 5.19 -18.79
N TYR A 343 -0.69 5.91 -19.16
CA TYR A 343 -0.81 6.98 -20.15
C TYR A 343 -1.26 6.44 -21.53
N GLU A 344 -0.66 5.35 -22.00
CA GLU A 344 -1.06 4.68 -23.24
C GLU A 344 -2.48 4.11 -23.14
N LEU A 345 -2.85 3.55 -21.97
CA LEU A 345 -4.20 3.09 -21.67
C LEU A 345 -5.20 4.26 -21.78
N GLY A 346 -4.85 5.45 -21.28
CA GLY A 346 -5.67 6.65 -21.46
C GLY A 346 -5.89 7.03 -22.92
N ILE A 347 -4.85 6.97 -23.76
CA ILE A 347 -4.96 7.20 -25.21
C ILE A 347 -5.83 6.13 -25.86
N LEU A 348 -5.64 4.86 -25.48
CA LEU A 348 -6.41 3.72 -25.99
C LEU A 348 -7.90 3.86 -25.64
N LEU A 349 -8.22 4.24 -24.41
CA LEU A 349 -9.61 4.48 -24.00
C LEU A 349 -10.22 5.66 -24.74
N LEU A 350 -9.46 6.74 -24.98
CA LEU A 350 -9.94 7.87 -25.77
C LEU A 350 -10.22 7.49 -27.24
N TRP A 351 -9.45 6.56 -27.79
CA TRP A 351 -9.72 5.98 -29.10
C TRP A 351 -10.98 5.08 -29.08
N LEU A 352 -11.18 4.28 -28.04
CA LEU A 352 -12.34 3.39 -27.88
C LEU A 352 -13.65 4.16 -27.61
N LEU A 353 -13.56 5.29 -26.89
CA LEU A 353 -14.68 6.17 -26.51
C LEU A 353 -14.50 7.58 -27.14
N PRO A 354 -14.59 7.70 -28.48
CA PRO A 354 -14.21 8.91 -29.18
C PRO A 354 -15.14 10.10 -28.88
N ALA A 355 -14.53 11.26 -28.64
CA ALA A 355 -15.20 12.54 -28.41
C ALA A 355 -16.07 13.00 -29.59
N SER A 356 -15.90 12.44 -30.79
CA SER A 356 -16.70 12.78 -31.98
C SER A 356 -18.19 12.47 -31.81
N ARG A 357 -18.55 11.44 -31.03
CA ARG A 357 -19.95 11.15 -30.69
C ARG A 357 -20.57 12.26 -29.83
N ILE A 358 -19.75 12.90 -29.01
CA ILE A 358 -20.15 13.95 -28.06
C ILE A 358 -20.26 15.31 -28.78
N ASN A 359 -19.27 15.64 -29.63
CA ASN A 359 -19.27 16.88 -30.40
C ASN A 359 -20.45 16.95 -31.39
N ALA A 360 -20.88 15.81 -31.96
CA ALA A 360 -22.04 15.76 -32.85
C ALA A 360 -23.35 16.13 -32.11
N ASP A 361 -23.52 15.65 -30.88
CA ASP A 361 -24.68 16.02 -30.05
C ASP A 361 -24.61 17.49 -29.61
N ARG A 362 -23.40 18.01 -29.31
CA ARG A 362 -23.19 19.44 -29.03
C ARG A 362 -23.60 20.31 -30.23
N GLN A 363 -23.15 19.96 -31.43
CA GLN A 363 -23.45 20.73 -32.64
C GLN A 363 -24.97 20.74 -32.91
N ARG A 364 -25.63 19.57 -32.81
CA ARG A 364 -27.10 19.46 -32.98
C ARG A 364 -27.89 20.31 -32.00
N GLU A 365 -27.42 20.41 -30.74
CA GLU A 365 -28.10 21.21 -29.72
C GLU A 365 -27.95 22.72 -29.98
N LEU A 366 -26.79 23.15 -30.47
CA LEU A 366 -26.55 24.54 -30.89
C LEU A 366 -27.39 24.89 -32.11
N ASP A 367 -27.35 24.05 -33.15
CA ASP A 367 -28.14 24.22 -34.38
C ASP A 367 -29.64 24.31 -34.07
N ARG A 368 -30.12 23.47 -33.14
CA ARG A 368 -31.51 23.51 -32.67
C ARG A 368 -31.84 24.81 -31.94
N LYS A 369 -30.97 25.29 -31.04
CA LYS A 369 -31.18 26.56 -30.32
C LYS A 369 -31.12 27.76 -31.26
N GLU A 370 -30.28 27.71 -32.29
CA GLU A 370 -30.25 28.71 -33.35
C GLU A 370 -31.53 28.69 -34.17
N ALA A 371 -32.04 27.52 -34.55
CA ALA A 371 -33.32 27.39 -35.26
C ALA A 371 -34.50 27.92 -34.42
N GLU A 372 -34.57 27.55 -33.14
CA GLU A 372 -35.60 28.04 -32.20
C GLU A 372 -35.50 29.57 -31.99
N ARG A 373 -34.29 30.15 -31.99
CA ARG A 373 -34.10 31.61 -31.94
C ARG A 373 -34.56 32.28 -33.23
N ARG A 374 -34.20 31.75 -34.40
CA ARG A 374 -34.62 32.29 -35.70
C ARG A 374 -36.14 32.26 -35.85
N GLU A 375 -36.78 31.15 -35.48
CA GLU A 375 -38.25 31.03 -35.51
C GLU A 375 -38.92 32.05 -34.57
N LYS A 376 -38.34 32.28 -33.39
CA LYS A 376 -38.85 33.28 -32.45
C LYS A 376 -38.68 34.70 -33.00
N ASP A 377 -37.53 35.02 -33.57
CA ASP A 377 -37.27 36.32 -34.18
C ASP A 377 -38.20 36.56 -35.39
N GLU A 378 -38.50 35.52 -36.18
CA GLU A 378 -39.51 35.57 -37.25
C GLU A 378 -40.92 35.80 -36.71
N LEU A 379 -41.34 35.09 -35.66
CA LEU A 379 -42.66 35.28 -35.02
C LEU A 379 -42.83 36.67 -34.41
N ASP A 380 -41.78 37.20 -33.76
CA ASP A 380 -41.80 38.55 -33.19
C ASP A 380 -41.84 39.63 -34.31
N SER A 381 -41.27 39.35 -35.49
CA SER A 381 -41.35 40.25 -36.66
C SER A 381 -42.74 40.25 -37.33
N LEU A 382 -43.47 39.13 -37.26
CA LEU A 382 -44.82 39.00 -37.82
C LEU A 382 -45.92 39.52 -36.89
N GLY A 383 -45.67 39.58 -35.57
CA GLY A 383 -46.61 40.11 -34.58
C GLY A 383 -46.52 41.62 -34.33
N GLY A 384 -45.65 42.32 -35.07
CA GLY A 384 -45.28 43.71 -34.79
C GLY A 384 -46.09 44.82 -35.49
N ASP A 385 -47.06 44.50 -36.36
CA ASP A 385 -47.65 45.52 -37.26
C ASP A 385 -49.19 45.58 -37.31
N ASP A 386 -49.89 44.98 -36.34
CA ASP A 386 -51.35 45.12 -36.21
C ASP A 386 -51.73 45.97 -34.98
N ASN A 387 -51.37 47.26 -35.01
CA ASN A 387 -52.14 48.27 -34.28
C ASN A 387 -52.89 49.14 -35.28
N PRO A 388 -54.15 48.80 -35.64
CA PRO A 388 -54.95 49.68 -36.47
C PRO A 388 -55.31 50.91 -35.64
N ASN A 389 -54.59 51.99 -35.89
CA ASN A 389 -54.95 53.30 -35.36
C ASN A 389 -56.39 53.60 -35.80
N PRO A 390 -57.37 53.78 -34.89
CA PRO A 390 -58.76 53.99 -35.29
C PRO A 390 -58.90 55.35 -36.01
N PRO A 391 -59.69 55.43 -37.09
CA PRO A 391 -59.93 56.70 -37.79
C PRO A 391 -60.94 57.58 -37.05
N ASP A 392 -60.60 58.88 -36.98
CA ASP A 392 -61.40 60.11 -36.83
C ASP A 392 -62.69 60.17 -35.98
N ALA A 393 -62.80 61.19 -35.12
CA ALA A 393 -64.07 61.89 -34.84
C ALA A 393 -63.88 63.26 -34.14
N THR A 394 -63.93 64.34 -34.94
CA THR A 394 -64.71 65.60 -34.77
C THR A 394 -64.98 66.25 -33.39
N GLY A 395 -64.72 67.58 -33.33
CA GLY A 395 -65.53 68.62 -32.64
C GLY A 395 -65.04 69.05 -31.24
N PRO A 396 -65.25 70.32 -30.80
CA PRO A 396 -66.36 71.22 -31.15
C PRO A 396 -66.07 72.32 -32.18
#